data_AF-A0A6I6GGM3-F1
#
_entry.id   AF-A0A6I6GGM3-F1
#
_cell.length_a   1.000
_cell.length_b   1.000
_cell.length_c   1.000
_cell.angle_alpha   90.00
_cell.angle_beta   90.00
_cell.angle_gamma   90.00
#
_symmetry.space_group_name_H-M   'P 1'
#
loop_
_entity.id
_entity.type
_entity.pdbx_description
1 polymer ?
#
loop_
_entity_poly.entity_id
_entity_poly.type
_entity_poly.pdbx_seq_one_letter_code
_entity_poly.pdbx_strand_id
1 'polypeptide(L)'
;MKTQELKKLTVILFVALLSNFCTSKKSGEEDLELKRIKRIEKSVTDEIESNAEKISLIAVIFKQDEDTIKNILAPFIKNDYLNSEKQRSFKQIIDSISTKTLTPKSMIARLVFAFKYEAITKDEIVNKYIEEYSQ
;
A
#
# COMPACT_ATOMS: atom_id res chain seq x y z
N MET A 1 27.08 60.38 15.32
CA MET A 1 25.72 59.88 15.64
C MET A 1 24.89 59.40 14.44
N LYS A 2 25.38 59.48 13.17
CA LYS A 2 24.61 59.04 11.97
C LYS A 2 24.90 57.59 11.51
N THR A 3 26.04 57.03 11.88
CA THR A 3 26.49 55.69 11.45
C THR A 3 25.87 54.53 12.22
N GLN A 4 25.33 54.79 13.42
CA GLN A 4 24.73 53.74 14.27
C GLN A 4 23.27 53.45 13.88
N GLU A 5 22.55 54.49 13.46
CA GLU A 5 21.18 54.40 12.90
C GLU A 5 21.17 53.66 11.55
N LEU A 6 22.17 53.92 10.69
CA LEU A 6 22.29 53.25 9.39
C LEU A 6 22.46 51.73 9.51
N LYS A 7 23.24 51.28 10.51
CA LYS A 7 23.50 49.86 10.78
C LYS A 7 22.24 49.13 11.25
N LYS A 8 21.42 49.77 12.09
CA LYS A 8 20.14 49.18 12.55
C LYS A 8 19.17 48.97 11.39
N LEU A 9 19.10 49.93 10.48
CA LEU A 9 18.20 49.85 9.32
C LEU A 9 18.61 48.73 8.35
N THR A 10 19.92 48.50 8.18
CA THR A 10 20.43 47.40 7.33
C THR A 10 20.14 46.03 7.93
N VAL A 11 20.26 45.86 9.26
CA VAL A 11 19.93 44.58 9.91
C VAL A 11 18.43 44.27 9.79
N ILE A 12 17.56 45.27 9.94
CA ILE A 12 16.11 45.08 9.80
C ILE A 12 15.75 44.67 8.37
N LEU A 13 16.35 45.30 7.36
CA LEU A 13 16.15 44.96 5.96
C LEU A 13 16.62 43.52 5.64
N PHE A 14 17.75 43.11 6.23
CA PHE A 14 18.30 41.78 6.04
C PHE A 14 17.42 40.69 6.67
N VAL A 15 16.88 40.94 7.87
CA VAL A 15 15.93 40.03 8.52
C VAL A 15 14.62 39.93 7.73
N ALA A 16 14.11 41.05 7.21
CA ALA A 16 12.90 41.08 6.38
C ALA A 16 13.09 40.33 5.03
N LEU A 17 14.29 40.41 4.44
CA LEU A 17 14.64 39.67 3.23
C LEU A 17 14.78 38.16 3.50
N LEU A 18 15.32 37.77 4.65
CA LEU A 18 15.42 36.35 5.04
C LEU A 18 14.07 35.73 5.40
N SER A 19 13.11 36.51 5.93
CA SER A 19 11.76 35.99 6.25
C SER A 19 10.90 35.68 5.02
N ASN A 20 11.19 36.29 3.86
CA ASN A 20 10.48 35.99 2.61
C ASN A 20 11.07 34.83 1.80
N PHE A 21 12.23 34.29 2.20
CA PHE A 21 12.89 33.20 1.47
C PHE A 21 12.44 31.79 1.93
N CYS A 22 11.46 31.70 2.83
CA CYS A 22 10.87 30.44 3.27
C CYS A 22 9.49 30.21 2.60
N THR A 23 9.43 30.22 1.27
CA THR A 23 8.26 29.71 0.56
C THR A 23 8.27 28.18 0.63
N SER A 24 7.40 27.66 1.49
CA SER A 24 7.25 26.23 1.75
C SER A 24 6.80 25.50 0.48
N LYS A 25 7.76 24.92 -0.26
CA LYS A 25 7.51 24.01 -1.39
C LYS A 25 6.85 22.67 -1.00
N LYS A 26 6.62 22.41 0.30
CA LYS A 26 6.15 21.11 0.81
C LYS A 26 4.65 20.84 0.62
N SER A 27 3.78 21.87 0.50
CA SER A 27 2.33 21.62 0.48
C SER A 27 1.81 20.98 -0.81
N GLY A 28 2.49 21.18 -1.95
CA GLY A 28 2.07 20.62 -3.23
C GLY A 28 2.39 19.12 -3.38
N GLU A 29 3.49 18.66 -2.80
CA GLU A 29 3.94 17.26 -2.91
C GLU A 29 3.10 16.32 -2.04
N GLU A 30 2.74 16.78 -0.84
CA GLU A 30 1.92 16.02 0.11
C GLU A 30 0.47 15.83 -0.38
N ASP A 31 -0.13 16.87 -0.99
CA ASP A 31 -1.46 16.79 -1.61
C ASP A 31 -1.48 15.84 -2.83
N LEU A 32 -0.40 15.82 -3.62
CA LEU A 32 -0.28 14.90 -4.76
C LEU A 32 -0.19 13.43 -4.32
N GLU A 33 0.60 13.12 -3.28
CA GLU A 33 0.67 11.77 -2.73
C GLU A 33 -0.66 11.34 -2.10
N LEU A 34 -1.37 12.23 -1.38
CA LEU A 34 -2.71 11.96 -0.85
C LEU A 34 -3.73 11.64 -1.95
N LYS A 35 -3.75 12.42 -3.03
CA LYS A 35 -4.60 12.15 -4.21
C LYS A 35 -4.27 10.80 -4.85
N ARG A 36 -2.98 10.46 -4.91
CA ARG A 36 -2.51 9.19 -5.44
C ARG A 36 -2.98 8.01 -4.59
N ILE A 37 -2.83 8.09 -3.27
CA ILE A 37 -3.27 7.05 -2.33
C ILE A 37 -4.77 6.80 -2.48
N LYS A 38 -5.59 7.86 -2.50
CA LYS A 38 -7.04 7.74 -2.69
C LYS A 38 -7.40 7.07 -4.02
N ARG A 39 -6.67 7.37 -5.09
CA ARG A 39 -6.89 6.72 -6.39
C ARG A 39 -6.59 5.23 -6.32
N ILE A 40 -5.48 4.84 -5.69
CA ILE A 40 -5.11 3.43 -5.51
C ILE A 40 -6.17 2.72 -4.66
N GLU A 41 -6.61 3.31 -3.56
CA GLU A 41 -7.66 2.75 -2.71
C GLU A 41 -8.96 2.52 -3.49
N LYS A 42 -9.35 3.50 -4.32
CA LYS A 42 -10.50 3.32 -5.21
C LYS A 42 -10.29 2.17 -6.20
N SER A 43 -9.13 2.12 -6.86
CA SER A 43 -8.83 1.04 -7.82
C SER A 43 -8.86 -0.34 -7.16
N VAL A 44 -8.40 -0.46 -5.91
CA VAL A 44 -8.49 -1.71 -5.14
C VAL A 44 -9.95 -2.08 -4.87
N THR A 45 -10.77 -1.12 -4.46
CA THR A 45 -12.21 -1.37 -4.24
C THR A 45 -12.91 -1.79 -5.53
N ASP A 46 -12.69 -1.05 -6.63
CA ASP A 46 -13.27 -1.35 -7.94
C ASP A 46 -12.85 -2.76 -8.42
N GLU A 47 -11.59 -3.16 -8.20
CA GLU A 47 -11.11 -4.50 -8.55
C GLU A 47 -11.73 -5.60 -7.68
N ILE A 48 -11.93 -5.36 -6.38
CA ILE A 48 -12.63 -6.29 -5.49
C ILE A 48 -14.10 -6.46 -5.91
N GLU A 49 -14.78 -5.36 -6.20
CA GLU A 49 -16.19 -5.38 -6.63
C GLU A 49 -16.36 -6.07 -7.97
N SER A 50 -15.50 -5.79 -8.94
CA SER A 50 -15.53 -6.48 -10.25
C SER A 50 -15.26 -7.99 -10.15
N ASN A 51 -14.60 -8.44 -9.09
CA ASN A 51 -14.32 -9.86 -8.82
C ASN A 51 -15.19 -10.43 -7.68
N ALA A 52 -16.32 -9.81 -7.33
CA ALA A 52 -17.14 -10.22 -6.20
C ALA A 52 -17.57 -11.69 -6.28
N GLU A 53 -18.08 -12.16 -7.42
CA GLU A 53 -18.52 -13.56 -7.60
C GLU A 53 -17.37 -14.56 -7.36
N LYS A 54 -16.17 -14.22 -7.86
CA LYS A 54 -14.96 -15.02 -7.68
C LYS A 54 -14.53 -15.05 -6.22
N ILE A 55 -14.61 -13.93 -5.52
CA ILE A 55 -14.33 -13.84 -4.09
C ILE A 55 -15.34 -14.68 -3.28
N SER A 56 -16.63 -14.60 -3.61
CA SER A 56 -17.68 -15.42 -2.99
C SER A 56 -17.42 -16.91 -3.20
N LEU A 57 -17.01 -17.32 -4.40
CA LEU A 57 -16.69 -18.71 -4.69
C LEU A 57 -15.47 -19.20 -3.88
N ILE A 58 -14.41 -18.39 -3.80
CA ILE A 58 -13.23 -18.68 -2.98
C ILE A 58 -13.62 -18.79 -1.49
N ALA A 59 -14.44 -17.86 -0.99
CA ALA A 59 -14.94 -17.88 0.38
C ALA A 59 -15.65 -19.21 0.71
N VAL A 60 -16.53 -19.69 -0.18
CA VAL A 60 -17.23 -20.97 -0.04
C VAL A 60 -16.26 -22.16 -0.04
N ILE A 61 -15.34 -22.22 -1.01
CA ILE A 61 -14.41 -23.35 -1.16
C ILE A 61 -13.49 -23.49 0.05
N PHE A 62 -12.95 -22.36 0.51
CA PHE A 62 -11.97 -22.31 1.59
C PHE A 62 -12.61 -22.15 2.98
N LYS A 63 -13.95 -22.11 3.04
CA LYS A 63 -14.73 -21.93 4.27
C LYS A 63 -14.27 -20.72 5.08
N GLN A 64 -14.16 -19.58 4.41
CA GLN A 64 -13.79 -18.31 5.01
C GLN A 64 -14.89 -17.28 4.74
N ASP A 65 -15.02 -16.29 5.61
CA ASP A 65 -15.91 -15.17 5.36
C ASP A 65 -15.38 -14.32 4.18
N GLU A 66 -16.28 -13.79 3.36
CA GLU A 66 -15.88 -12.95 2.22
C GLU A 66 -15.03 -11.76 2.65
N ASP A 67 -15.34 -11.14 3.78
CA ASP A 67 -14.59 -10.00 4.29
C ASP A 67 -13.16 -10.40 4.67
N THR A 68 -12.96 -11.61 5.18
CA THR A 68 -11.63 -12.17 5.43
C THR A 68 -10.87 -12.33 4.12
N ILE A 69 -11.51 -12.85 3.07
CA ILE A 69 -10.90 -12.98 1.74
C ILE A 69 -10.54 -11.59 1.17
N LYS A 70 -11.47 -10.63 1.19
CA LYS A 70 -11.24 -9.25 0.72
C LYS A 70 -10.06 -8.60 1.45
N ASN A 71 -9.99 -8.76 2.78
CA ASN A 71 -8.91 -8.24 3.61
C ASN A 71 -7.55 -8.89 3.30
N ILE A 72 -7.55 -10.17 2.92
CA ILE A 72 -6.34 -10.89 2.51
C ILE A 72 -5.89 -10.46 1.10
N LEU A 73 -6.82 -10.26 0.16
CA LEU A 73 -6.50 -9.94 -1.24
C LEU A 73 -6.15 -8.47 -1.45
N ALA A 74 -6.80 -7.53 -0.74
CA ALA A 74 -6.63 -6.10 -0.92
C ALA A 74 -5.16 -5.63 -0.88
N PRO A 75 -4.29 -6.13 0.03
CA PRO A 75 -2.88 -5.75 0.05
C PRO A 75 -2.09 -6.19 -1.18
N PHE A 76 -2.44 -7.31 -1.82
CA PHE A 76 -1.79 -7.78 -3.05
C PHE A 76 -2.23 -6.95 -4.25
N ILE A 77 -3.55 -6.72 -4.37
CA ILE A 77 -4.10 -5.85 -5.41
C ILE A 77 -3.51 -4.44 -5.30
N LYS A 78 -3.48 -3.88 -4.08
CA LYS A 78 -2.85 -2.57 -3.81
C LYS A 78 -1.40 -2.54 -4.25
N ASN A 79 -0.66 -3.63 -4.03
CA ASN A 79 0.74 -3.73 -4.41
C ASN A 79 0.94 -3.69 -5.93
N ASP A 80 0.05 -4.29 -6.70
CA ASP A 80 0.11 -4.30 -8.16
C ASP A 80 -0.06 -2.88 -8.76
N TYR A 81 -0.69 -1.94 -8.03
CA TYR A 81 -0.83 -0.52 -8.39
C TYR A 81 0.30 0.40 -7.89
N LEU A 82 1.23 -0.10 -7.08
CA LEU A 82 2.38 0.69 -6.60
C LEU A 82 3.49 0.74 -7.65
N ASN A 83 4.29 1.82 -7.63
CA ASN A 83 5.55 1.85 -8.39
C ASN A 83 6.50 0.76 -7.86
N SER A 84 7.36 0.20 -8.71
CA SER A 84 8.32 -0.85 -8.36
C SER A 84 9.13 -0.57 -7.09
N GLU A 85 9.54 0.68 -6.86
CA GLU A 85 10.28 1.10 -5.65
C GLU A 85 9.45 1.00 -4.35
N LYS A 86 8.12 1.16 -4.44
CA LYS A 86 7.19 1.08 -3.30
C LYS A 86 6.53 -0.31 -3.19
N GLN A 87 6.75 -1.20 -4.16
CA GLN A 87 6.20 -2.55 -4.14
C GLN A 87 6.89 -3.39 -3.07
N ARG A 88 6.08 -4.05 -2.25
CA ARG A 88 6.55 -5.06 -1.30
C ARG A 88 6.67 -6.40 -2.01
N SER A 89 7.65 -7.20 -1.59
CA SER A 89 7.74 -8.58 -2.05
C SER A 89 6.51 -9.38 -1.60
N PHE A 90 6.16 -10.41 -2.36
CA PHE A 90 5.05 -11.31 -2.03
C PHE A 90 5.16 -11.87 -0.60
N LYS A 91 6.37 -12.29 -0.21
CA LYS A 91 6.69 -12.77 1.15
C LYS A 91 6.39 -11.73 2.22
N GLN A 92 6.80 -10.47 2.03
CA GLN A 92 6.53 -9.38 2.99
C GLN A 92 5.03 -9.10 3.16
N ILE A 93 4.25 -9.21 2.09
CA ILE A 93 2.79 -9.02 2.16
C ILE A 93 2.15 -10.18 2.93
N ILE A 94 2.52 -11.43 2.62
CA ILE A 94 2.06 -12.62 3.36
C ILE A 94 2.40 -12.51 4.84
N ASP A 95 3.65 -12.18 5.17
CA ASP A 95 4.10 -12.07 6.56
C ASP A 95 3.32 -10.99 7.32
N SER A 96 3.09 -9.85 6.67
CA SER A 96 2.32 -8.75 7.25
C SER A 96 0.85 -9.13 7.50
N ILE A 97 0.21 -9.83 6.56
CA ILE A 97 -1.19 -10.27 6.71
C ILE A 97 -1.27 -11.34 7.79
N SER A 98 -0.41 -12.36 7.72
CA SER A 98 -0.40 -13.48 8.67
C SER A 98 -0.26 -13.00 10.11
N THR A 99 0.60 -12.01 10.35
CA THR A 99 0.76 -11.40 11.66
C THR A 99 -0.49 -10.63 12.09
N LYS A 100 -1.14 -9.90 11.17
CA LYS A 100 -2.30 -9.05 11.47
C LYS A 100 -3.58 -9.84 11.70
N THR A 101 -3.81 -10.89 10.91
CA THR A 101 -5.07 -11.66 10.92
C THR A 101 -4.95 -12.98 11.66
N LEU A 102 -3.75 -13.34 12.12
CA LEU A 102 -3.42 -14.66 12.69
C LEU A 102 -3.74 -15.83 11.73
N THR A 103 -3.84 -15.55 10.43
CA THR A 103 -4.08 -16.56 9.40
C THR A 103 -2.75 -17.22 9.00
N PRO A 104 -2.68 -18.55 8.89
CA PRO A 104 -1.47 -19.23 8.43
C PRO A 104 -1.00 -18.72 7.05
N LYS A 105 0.31 -18.52 6.89
CA LYS A 105 0.92 -18.05 5.63
C LYS A 105 0.55 -18.93 4.44
N SER A 106 0.47 -20.25 4.66
CA SER A 106 0.08 -21.22 3.62
C SER A 106 -1.36 -21.01 3.15
N MET A 107 -2.29 -20.71 4.06
CA MET A 107 -3.67 -20.38 3.72
C MET A 107 -3.75 -19.08 2.91
N ILE A 108 -3.02 -18.04 3.33
CA ILE A 108 -2.96 -16.77 2.59
C ILE A 108 -2.43 -17.01 1.16
N ALA A 109 -1.33 -17.75 1.01
CA ALA A 109 -0.77 -18.07 -0.29
C ALA A 109 -1.76 -18.83 -1.18
N ARG A 110 -2.48 -19.81 -0.62
CA ARG A 110 -3.54 -20.56 -1.33
C ARG A 110 -4.65 -19.66 -1.85
N LEU A 111 -5.14 -18.76 -1.01
CA LEU A 111 -6.22 -17.83 -1.38
C LEU A 111 -5.79 -16.88 -2.49
N VAL A 112 -4.58 -16.33 -2.38
CA VAL A 112 -4.02 -15.41 -3.38
C VAL A 112 -3.76 -16.13 -4.69
N PHE A 113 -3.26 -17.37 -4.64
CA PHE A 113 -3.05 -18.20 -5.83
C PHE A 113 -4.37 -18.55 -6.52
N ALA A 114 -5.37 -19.00 -5.75
CA ALA A 114 -6.71 -19.28 -6.27
C ALA A 114 -7.34 -18.04 -6.93
N PHE A 115 -7.13 -16.86 -6.34
CA PHE A 115 -7.57 -15.60 -6.92
C PHE A 115 -6.79 -15.23 -8.20
N LYS A 116 -5.45 -15.24 -8.19
CA LYS A 116 -4.66 -14.79 -9.35
C LYS A 116 -4.75 -15.74 -10.55
N TYR A 117 -4.85 -17.04 -10.32
CA TYR A 117 -4.77 -18.04 -11.39
C TYR A 117 -6.10 -18.75 -11.67
N GLU A 118 -7.18 -18.33 -11.02
CA GLU A 118 -8.52 -18.94 -11.15
C GLU A 118 -8.50 -20.45 -10.90
N ALA A 119 -7.52 -20.89 -10.11
CA ALA A 119 -7.18 -22.28 -9.93
C ALA A 119 -7.65 -22.76 -8.57
N ILE A 120 -8.71 -23.54 -8.56
CA ILE A 120 -9.12 -24.33 -7.38
C ILE A 120 -8.22 -25.57 -7.34
N THR A 121 -6.97 -25.37 -6.95
CA THR A 121 -5.95 -26.41 -6.93
C THR A 121 -6.16 -27.31 -5.72
N LYS A 122 -6.06 -28.63 -5.91
CA LYS A 122 -5.99 -29.60 -4.80
C LYS A 122 -4.83 -29.20 -3.88
N ASP A 123 -5.04 -29.30 -2.57
CA ASP A 123 -4.09 -28.95 -1.51
C ASP A 123 -2.65 -29.43 -1.77
N GLU A 124 -2.50 -30.61 -2.37
CA GLU A 124 -1.21 -31.21 -2.75
C GLU A 124 -0.40 -30.38 -3.75
N ILE A 125 -1.03 -29.71 -4.71
CA ILE A 125 -0.33 -28.90 -5.73
C ILE A 125 0.15 -27.59 -5.13
N VAL A 126 -0.66 -27.00 -4.24
CA VAL A 126 -0.31 -25.72 -3.63
C VAL A 126 0.81 -25.89 -2.60
N ASN A 127 0.82 -26.99 -1.84
CA ASN A 127 1.90 -27.29 -0.90
C ASN A 127 3.25 -27.41 -1.62
N LYS A 128 3.28 -28.03 -2.81
CA LYS A 128 4.51 -28.16 -3.62
C LYS A 128 5.07 -26.80 -4.04
N TYR A 129 4.21 -25.86 -4.46
CA TYR A 129 4.63 -24.50 -4.79
C TYR A 129 5.02 -23.69 -3.54
N ILE A 130 4.30 -23.84 -2.43
CA ILE A 130 4.62 -23.11 -1.18
C ILE A 130 5.96 -23.58 -0.61
N GLU A 131 6.25 -24.88 -0.64
CA GLU A 131 7.55 -25.41 -0.16
C GLU A 131 8.73 -24.86 -0.97
N GLU A 132 8.57 -24.71 -2.30
CA GLU A 132 9.58 -24.08 -3.17
C GLU A 132 9.88 -22.62 -2.80
N TYR A 133 8.89 -21.85 -2.32
CA TYR A 133 9.06 -20.45 -1.91
C TYR A 133 9.31 -20.25 -0.41
N SER A 134 9.29 -21.34 0.38
CA SER A 134 9.52 -21.32 1.83
C SER A 134 10.95 -21.66 2.22
N GLN A 135 11.80 -22.06 1.27
CA GLN A 135 13.27 -22.12 1.41
C GLN A 135 13.87 -20.72 1.20
#